data_AF-A0AA46H9D1-F1
#
_entry.id   AF-A0AA46H9D1-F1
#
_cell.length_a   1.000
_cell.length_b   1.000
_cell.length_c   1.000
_cell.angle_alpha   90.00
_cell.angle_beta   90.00
_cell.angle_gamma   90.00
#
_symmetry.space_group_name_H-M   'P 1'
#
loop_
_entity.id
_entity.type
_entity.pdbx_description
1 polymer ?
#
loop_
_entity_poly.entity_id
_entity_poly.type
_entity_poly.pdbx_seq_one_letter_code
_entity_poly.pdbx_strand_id
1 'polypeptide(L)'
;MLLAAFVVARYFRPSDGGGEGPLTQSIDAAHAPRWAQRLVSTWLTALQGLARGGELQCRVAPRHVNVRGSAVQYLQGTIAP
;
A
#
# COMPACT_ATOMS: atom_id res chain seq x y z
N MET A 1 -5.51 -23.69 7.31
CA MET A 1 -4.40 -22.71 7.44
C MET A 1 -4.39 -21.89 6.17
N LEU A 2 -4.92 -20.66 6.18
CA LEU A 2 -4.82 -19.75 5.03
C LEU A 2 -3.36 -19.28 4.95
N LEU A 3 -2.66 -19.63 3.88
CA LEU A 3 -1.34 -19.07 3.59
C LEU A 3 -1.51 -17.55 3.44
N ALA A 4 -0.86 -16.80 4.32
CA ALA A 4 -0.84 -15.35 4.22
C ALA A 4 0.01 -14.94 2.99
N ALA A 5 -0.58 -14.16 2.09
CA ALA A 5 0.07 -13.70 0.87
C ALA A 5 0.62 -12.28 1.08
N PHE A 6 1.93 -12.19 1.30
CA PHE A 6 2.62 -10.93 1.52
C PHE A 6 3.29 -10.42 0.25
N VAL A 7 3.25 -9.10 0.06
CA VAL A 7 3.95 -8.40 -1.02
C VAL A 7 4.75 -7.28 -0.40
N VAL A 8 6.06 -7.21 -0.69
CA VAL A 8 6.94 -6.13 -0.25
C VAL A 8 7.31 -5.29 -1.47
N ALA A 9 7.15 -3.97 -1.37
CA ALA A 9 7.46 -3.05 -2.46
C ALA A 9 8.17 -1.79 -1.96
N ARG A 10 8.88 -1.14 -2.89
CA ARG A 10 9.51 0.18 -2.72
C ARG A 10 9.12 1.06 -3.91
N TYR A 11 8.93 2.35 -3.67
CA TYR A 11 8.52 3.30 -4.71
C TYR A 11 9.54 4.44 -4.83
N PHE A 12 10.19 4.56 -5.99
CA PHE A 12 11.23 5.54 -6.25
C PHE A 12 10.77 6.55 -7.31
N ARG A 13 11.05 7.85 -7.09
CA ARG A 13 10.65 8.93 -8.00
C ARG A 13 11.84 9.76 -8.47
N PRO A 14 12.75 9.21 -9.29
CA PRO A 14 13.95 9.94 -9.70
C PRO A 14 13.64 11.20 -10.56
N SER A 15 12.52 11.20 -11.28
CA SER A 15 12.16 12.25 -12.23
C SER A 15 11.70 13.57 -11.58
N ASP A 16 11.21 13.55 -10.34
CA ASP A 16 10.80 14.76 -9.61
C ASP A 16 11.86 15.20 -8.59
N GLY A 17 13.09 14.67 -8.71
CA GLY A 17 14.17 14.91 -7.76
C GLY A 17 13.97 14.22 -6.41
N GLY A 18 12.88 13.46 -6.24
CA GLY A 18 12.56 12.72 -5.03
C GLY A 18 13.37 11.44 -4.89
N GLY A 19 13.70 11.08 -3.65
CA GLY A 19 14.22 9.77 -3.32
C GLY A 19 13.13 8.69 -3.33
N GLU A 20 13.17 7.81 -2.34
CA GLU A 20 12.07 6.88 -2.08
C GLU A 20 10.86 7.64 -1.52
N GLY A 21 9.69 7.38 -2.11
CA GLY A 21 8.42 7.91 -1.62
C GLY A 21 7.95 7.20 -0.34
N PRO A 22 7.07 7.84 0.45
CA PRO A 22 6.36 7.15 1.53
C PRO A 22 5.43 6.06 0.95
N LEU A 23 4.76 5.33 1.84
CA LEU A 23 3.72 4.39 1.43
C LEU A 23 2.68 5.08 0.53
N THR A 24 2.46 4.50 -0.65
CA THR A 24 1.67 5.09 -1.74
C THR A 24 0.59 4.10 -2.18
N GLN A 25 -0.60 4.23 -1.58
CA GLN A 25 -1.70 3.26 -1.72
C GLN A 25 -2.14 2.99 -3.18
N SER A 26 -2.01 3.98 -4.08
CA SER A 26 -2.37 3.83 -5.49
C SER A 26 -1.45 2.84 -6.21
N ILE A 27 -0.18 2.74 -5.81
CA ILE A 27 0.78 1.78 -6.35
C ILE A 27 0.37 0.37 -5.94
N ASP A 28 0.03 0.14 -4.67
CA ASP A 28 -0.45 -1.16 -4.20
C ASP A 28 -1.76 -1.58 -4.87
N ALA A 29 -2.70 -0.65 -5.05
CA ALA A 29 -3.94 -0.91 -5.78
C ALA A 29 -3.66 -1.35 -7.23
N ALA A 30 -2.73 -0.71 -7.92
CA ALA A 30 -2.36 -1.06 -9.29
C ALA A 30 -1.66 -2.41 -9.41
N HIS A 31 -0.84 -2.80 -8.41
CA HIS A 31 -0.06 -4.03 -8.45
C HIS A 31 -0.77 -5.25 -7.81
N ALA A 32 -1.78 -5.04 -6.97
CA ALA A 32 -2.48 -6.13 -6.29
C ALA A 32 -3.01 -7.23 -7.24
N PRO A 33 -3.65 -6.94 -8.41
CA PRO A 33 -4.13 -7.99 -9.30
C PRO A 33 -3.02 -8.90 -9.83
N ARG A 34 -1.85 -8.32 -10.12
CA ARG A 34 -0.68 -9.07 -10.60
C ARG A 34 -0.17 -10.05 -9.55
N TRP A 35 -0.10 -9.62 -8.30
CA TRP A 35 0.36 -10.49 -7.20
C TRP A 35 -0.70 -11.49 -6.78
N ALA A 36 -1.98 -11.13 -6.85
CA ALA A 36 -3.08 -12.04 -6.57
C ALA A 36 -3.07 -13.28 -7.48
N GLN A 37 -2.79 -13.07 -8.77
CA GLN A 37 -2.62 -14.16 -9.73
C GLN A 37 -1.40 -15.03 -9.40
N ARG A 38 -0.26 -14.42 -9.07
CA ARG A 38 1.00 -15.14 -8.81
C ARG A 38 0.99 -15.92 -7.50
N LEU A 39 0.33 -15.39 -6.48
CA LEU A 39 0.25 -15.97 -5.14
C LEU A 39 -1.03 -16.80 -4.93
N VAL A 40 -1.89 -16.88 -5.97
CA VAL A 40 -3.17 -17.60 -5.93
C VAL A 40 -4.02 -17.16 -4.73
N SER A 41 -4.10 -15.85 -4.49
CA SER A 41 -4.84 -15.26 -3.38
C SER A 41 -5.50 -13.94 -3.79
N THR A 42 -6.78 -13.77 -3.44
CA THR A 42 -7.49 -12.48 -3.63
C THR A 42 -7.29 -11.51 -2.46
N TRP A 43 -6.67 -11.97 -1.37
CA TRP A 43 -6.33 -11.18 -0.20
C TRP A 43 -4.81 -11.08 -0.08
N LEU A 44 -4.29 -9.86 -0.08
CA LEU A 44 -2.86 -9.57 -0.02
C LEU A 44 -2.58 -8.61 1.13
N THR A 45 -1.47 -8.83 1.82
CA THR A 45 -0.88 -7.85 2.74
C THR A 45 0.29 -7.19 2.05
N ALA A 46 0.16 -5.91 1.72
CA ALA A 46 1.21 -5.10 1.13
C ALA A 46 2.01 -4.38 2.22
N LEU A 47 3.34 -4.47 2.12
CA LEU A 47 4.30 -3.86 3.03
C LEU A 47 5.15 -2.87 2.24
N GLN A 48 5.11 -1.60 2.64
CA GLN A 48 5.81 -0.51 1.95
C GLN A 48 6.43 0.49 2.94
N GLY A 49 7.48 1.18 2.47
CA GLY A 49 8.19 2.20 3.23
C GLY A 49 9.29 1.60 4.10
N LEU A 50 10.46 2.26 4.11
CA LEU A 50 11.63 1.88 4.91
C LEU A 50 11.36 2.03 6.43
N ALA A 51 12.06 2.93 7.12
CA ALA A 51 12.00 3.08 8.58
C ALA A 51 10.65 3.54 9.11
N ARG A 52 9.82 4.20 8.27
CA ARG A 52 8.45 4.60 8.65
C ARG A 52 7.47 3.43 8.60
N GLY A 53 7.77 2.43 7.76
CA GLY A 53 6.92 1.27 7.52
C GLY A 53 5.50 1.64 7.09
N GLY A 54 4.74 0.61 6.77
CA GLY A 54 3.33 0.75 6.46
C GLY A 54 2.77 -0.54 5.91
N GLU A 55 1.61 -0.92 6.43
CA GLU A 55 0.90 -2.12 6.04
C GLU A 55 -0.45 -1.73 5.44
N LEU A 56 -0.77 -2.34 4.29
CA LEU A 56 -2.09 -2.27 3.68
C LEU A 56 -2.64 -3.65 3.44
N GLN A 57 -3.94 -3.81 3.68
CA GLN A 57 -4.72 -4.95 3.23
C GLN A 57 -5.34 -4.61 1.88
N CYS A 58 -5.04 -5.45 0.89
CA CYS A 58 -5.60 -5.35 -0.45
C CYS A 58 -6.50 -6.55 -0.72
N ARG A 59 -7.75 -6.29 -1.11
CA ARG A 59 -8.68 -7.31 -1.63
C ARG A 59 -8.94 -7.05 -3.10
N VAL A 60 -8.52 -7.98 -3.96
CA VAL A 60 -8.78 -7.92 -5.40
C VAL A 60 -10.21 -8.39 -5.67
N ALA A 61 -11.04 -7.49 -6.17
CA ALA A 61 -12.39 -7.77 -6.66
C ALA A 61 -12.41 -7.75 -8.20
N PRO A 62 -13.46 -8.27 -8.87
CA PRO A 62 -13.48 -8.39 -10.33
C PRO A 62 -13.32 -7.07 -11.10
N ARG A 63 -13.67 -5.92 -10.50
CA ARG A 63 -13.66 -4.61 -11.17
C ARG A 63 -12.83 -3.54 -10.46
N HIS A 64 -12.34 -3.81 -9.26
CA HIS A 64 -11.60 -2.85 -8.45
C HIS A 64 -10.77 -3.56 -7.39
N VAL A 65 -9.91 -2.81 -6.71
CA VAL A 65 -9.14 -3.28 -5.55
C VAL A 65 -9.57 -2.46 -4.34
N ASN A 66 -9.96 -3.14 -3.27
CA ASN A 66 -10.19 -2.50 -1.98
C ASN A 66 -8.87 -2.43 -1.25
N VAL A 67 -8.46 -1.22 -0.86
CA VAL A 67 -7.24 -0.98 -0.09
C VAL A 67 -7.62 -0.43 1.27
N ARG A 68 -7.10 -1.02 2.32
CA ARG A 68 -7.33 -0.60 3.71
C ARG A 68 -6.00 -0.50 4.44
N GLY A 69 -5.82 0.56 5.21
CA GLY A 69 -4.70 0.73 6.12
C GLY A 69 -5.15 1.37 7.43
N SER A 70 -4.28 1.33 8.43
CA SER A 70 -4.47 2.07 9.67
C SER A 70 -3.91 3.49 9.52
N ALA A 71 -4.54 4.45 10.20
CA ALA A 71 -4.07 5.83 10.28
C ALA A 71 -3.91 6.23 11.75
N VAL A 72 -2.94 7.11 12.02
CA VAL A 72 -2.70 7.68 13.36
C VAL A 72 -2.80 9.19 13.24
N GLN A 73 -3.59 9.79 14.13
CA GLN A 73 -3.70 11.24 14.21
C GLN A 73 -2.40 11.82 14.78
N TYR A 74 -1.69 12.62 13.98
CA TYR A 74 -0.45 13.27 14.39
C TYR A 74 -0.68 14.62 15.08
N LEU A 75 -1.60 15.44 14.54
CA LEU A 75 -1.87 16.79 15.02
C LEU A 75 -3.35 17.14 14.82
N GLN A 76 -3.90 17.90 15.77
CA GLN A 76 -5.22 18.53 15.67
C GLN A 76 -5.10 20.00 16.08
N GLY A 77 -5.70 20.88 15.29
CA GLY A 77 -5.64 22.32 15.51
C GLY A 77 -6.58 23.08 14.58
N THR A 78 -6.51 24.41 14.62
CA THR A 78 -7.35 25.31 13.83
C THR A 78 -6.47 26.14 12.90
N ILE A 79 -6.83 26.23 11.63
CA ILE A 79 -6.21 27.15 10.67
C ILE A 79 -7.00 28.46 10.70
N ALA A 80 -6.35 29.56 11.07
CA ALA A 80 -6.93 30.91 11.04
C ALA A 80 -6.58 31.61 9.71
N PRO A 81 -7.38 32.59 9.25
CA PRO A 81 -7.13 33.36 8.03
C PRO A 81 -5.80 34.10 8.04
#